data_AF-X1NM54-F1
#
_entry.id   AF-X1NM54-F1
#
_cell.length_a   1.000
_cell.length_b   1.000
_cell.length_c   1.000
_cell.angle_alpha   90.00
_cell.angle_beta   90.00
_cell.angle_gamma   90.00
#
_symmetry.space_group_name_H-M   'P 1'
#
loop_
_entity.id
_entity.type
_entity.pdbx_description
1 polymer ?
#
loop_
_entity_poly.entity_id
_entity_poly.type
_entity_poly.pdbx_seq_one_letter_code
_entity_poly.pdbx_strand_id
1 'polypeptide(L)'
;MKKDKSPIERGLGFVADQTFQLKEELWANNLAENMPVVRPGRDIKELPKLNGSSAVVVGAGPSVERHGHLRLLKESGYGGTIIACDKILLPCLKVGVTPDIVISIDGAQVISKFFDDPMITENGKTKAALNVITHPDTLANVHCEKYFFMTTYDNPFEKKSITRIIHFMTRKTIMSSFGC
;
A
#
# COMPACT_ATOMS: atom_id res chain seq x y z
N MET A 1 -10.92 18.63 26.88
CA MET A 1 -10.71 19.66 25.83
C MET A 1 -10.15 18.99 24.59
N LYS A 2 -10.87 18.97 23.46
CA LYS A 2 -10.28 18.57 22.19
C LYS A 2 -9.23 19.64 21.84
N LYS A 3 -7.96 19.25 21.72
CA LYS A 3 -6.91 20.16 21.24
C LYS A 3 -7.34 20.66 19.86
N ASP A 4 -7.26 21.96 19.66
CA ASP A 4 -7.55 22.55 18.37
C ASP A 4 -6.50 22.03 17.36
N LYS A 5 -6.95 21.46 16.25
CA LYS A 5 -6.06 20.83 15.25
C LYS A 5 -5.16 21.90 14.64
N SER A 6 -3.88 21.59 14.46
CA SER A 6 -2.94 22.51 13.80
C SER A 6 -3.40 22.83 12.36
N PRO A 7 -2.97 23.95 11.77
CA PRO A 7 -3.32 24.28 10.38
C PRO A 7 -2.96 23.17 9.38
N ILE A 8 -1.84 22.46 9.61
CA ILE A 8 -1.39 21.33 8.79
C ILE A 8 -2.37 20.15 8.92
N GLU A 9 -2.79 19.81 10.14
CA GLU A 9 -3.76 18.74 10.38
C GLU A 9 -5.14 19.06 9.78
N ARG A 10 -5.55 20.33 9.78
CA ARG A 10 -6.79 20.77 9.10
C ARG A 10 -6.67 20.64 7.58
N GLY A 11 -5.55 21.07 7.01
CA GLY A 11 -5.29 20.96 5.57
C GLY A 11 -5.25 19.50 5.09
N LEU A 12 -4.58 18.62 5.84
CA LEU A 12 -4.53 17.19 5.55
C LEU A 12 -5.91 16.52 5.65
N GLY A 13 -6.69 16.84 6.69
CA GLY A 13 -8.06 16.34 6.82
C GLY A 13 -8.94 16.77 5.66
N PHE A 14 -8.86 18.03 5.23
CA PHE A 14 -9.60 18.53 4.08
C PHE A 14 -9.26 17.78 2.78
N VAL A 15 -7.96 17.53 2.52
CA VAL A 15 -7.54 16.77 1.34
C VAL A 15 -8.04 15.33 1.39
N ALA A 16 -7.99 14.69 2.56
CA ALA A 16 -8.48 13.33 2.74
C ALA A 16 -9.99 13.23 2.49
N ASP A 17 -10.78 14.15 3.05
CA ASP A 17 -12.23 14.23 2.86
C ASP A 17 -12.59 14.45 1.38
N GLN A 18 -11.90 15.38 0.70
CA GLN A 18 -12.10 15.62 -0.73
C GLN A 18 -11.72 14.40 -1.57
N THR A 19 -10.61 13.73 -1.24
CA THR A 19 -10.19 12.51 -1.95
C THR A 19 -11.22 11.42 -1.78
N PHE A 20 -11.74 11.22 -0.56
CA PHE A 20 -12.81 10.25 -0.30
C PHE A 20 -14.05 10.58 -1.15
N GLN A 21 -14.55 11.81 -1.10
CA GLN A 21 -15.73 12.22 -1.88
C GLN A 21 -15.54 12.01 -3.39
N LEU A 22 -14.34 12.23 -3.92
CA LEU A 22 -14.06 12.05 -5.35
C LEU A 22 -13.85 10.59 -5.77
N LYS A 23 -13.56 9.69 -4.82
CA LYS A 23 -13.11 8.32 -5.12
C LYS A 23 -13.95 7.23 -4.46
N GLU A 24 -14.92 7.58 -3.61
CA GLU A 24 -15.71 6.62 -2.83
C GLU A 24 -16.40 5.57 -3.70
N GLU A 25 -17.00 5.98 -4.82
CA GLU A 25 -17.66 5.05 -5.74
C GLU A 25 -16.67 4.09 -6.40
N LEU A 26 -15.53 4.62 -6.88
CA LEU A 26 -14.45 3.81 -7.44
C LEU A 26 -13.94 2.78 -6.42
N TRP A 27 -13.68 3.22 -5.19
CA TRP A 27 -13.17 2.36 -4.12
C TRP A 27 -14.20 1.30 -3.69
N ALA A 28 -15.48 1.67 -3.64
CA ALA A 28 -16.56 0.73 -3.33
C ALA A 28 -16.71 -0.35 -4.42
N ASN A 29 -16.63 0.04 -5.70
CA ASN A 29 -16.69 -0.90 -6.83
C ASN A 29 -15.48 -1.83 -6.84
N ASN A 30 -14.26 -1.30 -6.68
CA ASN A 30 -13.06 -2.11 -6.54
C ASN A 30 -13.19 -3.13 -5.39
N LEU A 31 -13.64 -2.68 -4.22
CA LEU A 31 -13.83 -3.56 -3.05
C LEU A 31 -14.83 -4.70 -3.34
N ALA A 32 -15.94 -4.38 -4.01
CA ALA A 32 -16.96 -5.36 -4.36
C ALA A 32 -16.39 -6.42 -5.32
N GLU A 33 -15.67 -6.01 -6.36
CA GLU A 33 -15.03 -6.91 -7.33
C GLU A 33 -13.90 -7.74 -6.72
N ASN A 34 -13.14 -7.16 -5.79
CA ASN A 34 -12.02 -7.82 -5.13
C ASN A 34 -12.44 -8.84 -4.07
N MET A 35 -13.70 -8.82 -3.62
CA MET A 35 -14.17 -9.64 -2.48
C MET A 35 -13.86 -11.15 -2.60
N PRO A 36 -14.02 -11.80 -3.77
CA PRO A 36 -13.69 -13.22 -3.95
C PRO A 36 -12.22 -13.55 -3.70
N VAL A 37 -11.31 -12.58 -3.90
CA VAL A 37 -9.87 -12.74 -3.68
C VAL A 37 -9.48 -12.25 -2.28
N VAL A 38 -9.97 -11.09 -1.87
CA VAL A 38 -9.62 -10.44 -0.60
C VAL A 38 -10.11 -11.26 0.58
N ARG A 39 -11.39 -11.66 0.62
CA ARG A 39 -11.97 -12.32 1.79
C ARG A 39 -11.21 -13.60 2.20
N PRO A 40 -10.94 -14.57 1.29
CA PRO A 40 -10.13 -15.75 1.61
C PRO A 40 -8.61 -15.48 1.59
N GLY A 41 -8.17 -14.33 1.08
CA GLY A 41 -6.75 -13.96 1.01
C GLY A 41 -6.10 -13.74 2.38
N ARG A 42 -4.77 -13.66 2.40
CA ARG A 42 -4.01 -13.49 3.66
C ARG A 42 -4.17 -12.09 4.22
N ASP A 43 -4.30 -11.97 5.52
CA ASP A 43 -4.23 -10.70 6.24
C ASP A 43 -2.78 -10.22 6.34
N ILE A 44 -2.56 -8.91 6.36
CA ILE A 44 -1.23 -8.33 6.57
C ILE A 44 -0.54 -8.81 7.86
N LYS A 45 -1.29 -9.21 8.89
CA LYS A 45 -0.74 -9.82 10.11
C LYS A 45 -0.09 -11.19 9.90
N GLU A 46 -0.43 -11.85 8.80
CA GLU A 46 0.17 -13.14 8.42
C GLU A 46 1.49 -12.96 7.66
N LEU A 47 1.89 -11.71 7.38
CA LEU A 47 3.18 -11.42 6.76
C LEU A 47 4.32 -11.96 7.65
N PRO A 48 5.24 -12.77 7.11
CA PRO A 48 6.31 -13.33 7.91
C PRO A 48 7.20 -12.22 8.46
N LYS A 49 7.79 -12.47 9.64
CA LYS A 49 8.83 -11.58 10.17
C LYS A 49 9.97 -11.50 9.16
N LEU A 50 10.25 -10.28 8.71
CA LEU A 50 11.37 -10.02 7.83
C LEU A 50 12.65 -9.86 8.63
N ASN A 51 13.77 -10.02 7.92
CA ASN A 51 15.09 -10.00 8.53
C ASN A 51 15.53 -8.58 8.90
N GLY A 52 16.43 -8.52 9.89
CA GLY A 52 17.08 -7.28 10.31
C GLY A 52 16.36 -6.52 11.42
N SER A 53 17.09 -5.59 12.03
CA SER A 53 16.60 -4.70 13.10
C SER A 53 16.09 -3.35 12.57
N SER A 54 16.16 -3.12 11.25
CA SER A 54 15.80 -1.85 10.61
C SER A 54 15.17 -2.09 9.24
N ALA A 55 14.48 -1.07 8.74
CA ALA A 55 13.91 -1.07 7.40
C ALA A 55 14.18 0.25 6.67
N VAL A 56 14.32 0.17 5.34
CA VAL A 56 14.34 1.30 4.42
C VAL A 56 13.06 1.27 3.60
N VAL A 57 12.27 2.35 3.68
CA VAL A 57 11.07 2.54 2.86
C VAL A 57 11.43 3.46 1.70
N VAL A 58 11.26 2.97 0.49
CA VAL A 58 11.60 3.68 -0.74
C VAL A 58 10.30 4.18 -1.37
N GLY A 59 10.15 5.50 -1.41
CA GLY A 59 9.12 6.16 -2.21
C GLY A 59 9.62 6.46 -3.63
N ALA A 60 8.73 6.95 -4.50
CA ALA A 60 9.06 7.24 -5.89
C ALA A 60 9.21 8.75 -6.16
N GLY A 61 9.73 9.50 -5.18
CA GLY A 61 9.98 10.92 -5.29
C GLY A 61 11.19 11.23 -6.19
N PRO A 62 11.26 12.42 -6.80
CA PRO A 62 12.32 12.79 -7.73
C PRO A 62 13.72 12.80 -7.09
N SER A 63 13.81 12.92 -5.77
CA SER A 63 15.07 12.84 -5.03
C SER A 63 15.78 11.49 -5.18
N VAL A 64 15.04 10.40 -5.39
CA VAL A 64 15.62 9.05 -5.56
C VAL A 64 16.54 9.01 -6.76
N GLU A 65 16.11 9.61 -7.87
CA GLU A 65 16.90 9.71 -9.09
C GLU A 65 17.99 10.78 -8.96
N ARG A 66 17.65 11.99 -8.48
CA ARG A 66 18.60 13.12 -8.35
C ARG A 66 19.85 12.79 -7.53
N HIS A 67 19.70 11.91 -6.53
CA HIS A 67 20.78 11.56 -5.60
C HIS A 67 21.22 10.09 -5.73
N GLY A 68 20.75 9.37 -6.75
CA GLY A 68 21.15 7.98 -6.99
C GLY A 68 20.90 7.05 -5.81
N HIS A 69 19.83 7.26 -5.03
CA HIS A 69 19.62 6.55 -3.76
C HIS A 69 19.55 5.02 -3.92
N LEU A 70 19.02 4.52 -5.04
CA LEU A 70 18.96 3.07 -5.27
C LEU A 70 20.35 2.45 -5.48
N ARG A 71 21.25 3.18 -6.15
CA ARG A 71 22.65 2.77 -6.33
C ARG A 71 23.37 2.78 -4.99
N LEU A 72 23.20 3.84 -4.19
CA LEU A 72 23.75 3.92 -2.83
C LEU A 72 23.26 2.76 -1.96
N LEU A 73 21.96 2.45 -2.01
CA LEU A 73 21.37 1.32 -1.28
C LEU A 73 22.00 0.00 -1.73
N LYS A 74 22.16 -0.22 -3.04
CA LYS A 74 22.82 -1.42 -3.58
C LYS A 74 24.27 -1.55 -3.12
N GLU A 75 25.05 -0.47 -3.22
CA GLU A 75 26.48 -0.43 -2.88
C GLU A 75 26.73 -0.55 -1.37
N SER A 76 25.79 -0.11 -0.53
CA SER A 76 25.91 -0.18 0.92
C SER A 76 25.91 -1.60 1.51
N GLY A 77 25.43 -2.60 0.76
CA GLY A 77 25.24 -3.95 1.27
C GLY A 77 24.18 -4.04 2.39
N TYR A 78 23.20 -3.14 2.39
CA TYR A 78 22.16 -3.07 3.42
C TYR A 78 21.45 -4.42 3.60
N GLY A 79 21.54 -4.98 4.82
CA GLY A 79 20.96 -6.28 5.19
C GLY A 79 19.66 -6.20 5.98
N GLY A 80 19.08 -5.00 6.10
CA GLY A 80 17.75 -4.83 6.69
C GLY A 80 16.63 -5.00 5.67
N THR A 81 15.39 -4.77 6.11
CA THR A 81 14.20 -4.92 5.25
C THR A 81 14.09 -3.75 4.26
N ILE A 82 13.80 -4.04 3.00
CA ILE A 82 13.55 -3.02 1.97
C ILE A 82 12.07 -3.06 1.57
N ILE A 83 11.39 -1.92 1.69
CA ILE A 83 9.97 -1.76 1.35
C ILE A 83 9.87 -0.78 0.18
N ALA A 84 9.28 -1.20 -0.93
CA ALA A 84 8.98 -0.36 -2.08
C ALA A 84 7.52 0.13 -2.06
N CYS A 85 7.28 1.36 -2.50
CA CYS A 85 5.93 1.90 -2.70
C CYS A 85 5.60 2.01 -4.20
N ASP A 86 4.54 1.32 -4.62
CA ASP A 86 3.99 1.38 -5.99
C ASP A 86 5.08 1.29 -7.08
N LYS A 87 5.21 2.35 -7.90
CA LYS A 87 6.04 2.42 -9.11
C LYS A 87 7.55 2.27 -8.89
N ILE A 88 8.05 2.34 -7.66
CA ILE A 88 9.50 2.25 -7.42
C ILE A 88 10.02 0.81 -7.44
N LEU A 89 9.13 -0.19 -7.37
CA LEU A 89 9.51 -1.60 -7.40
C LEU A 89 10.38 -1.93 -8.62
N LEU A 90 9.92 -1.56 -9.83
CA LEU A 90 10.66 -1.84 -11.06
C LEU A 90 12.03 -1.13 -11.11
N PRO A 91 12.16 0.18 -10.80
CA PRO A 91 13.46 0.83 -10.65
C PRO A 91 14.40 0.14 -9.66
N CYS A 92 13.91 -0.34 -8.51
CA CYS A 92 14.73 -1.10 -7.56
C CYS A 92 15.29 -2.36 -8.22
N LEU A 93 14.41 -3.16 -8.85
CA LEU A 93 14.80 -4.42 -9.49
C LEU A 93 15.81 -4.20 -10.62
N LYS A 94 15.63 -3.15 -11.43
CA LYS A 94 16.53 -2.79 -12.54
C LYS A 94 17.98 -2.50 -12.10
N VAL A 95 18.19 -2.05 -10.87
CA VAL A 95 19.54 -1.81 -10.31
C VAL A 95 20.01 -2.96 -9.39
N GLY A 96 19.29 -4.07 -9.38
CA GLY A 96 19.62 -5.25 -8.57
C GLY A 96 19.33 -5.11 -7.08
N VAL A 97 18.44 -4.18 -6.70
CA VAL A 97 17.86 -4.09 -5.35
C VAL A 97 16.51 -4.83 -5.37
N THR A 98 16.38 -5.90 -4.60
CA THR A 98 15.13 -6.65 -4.50
C THR A 98 14.41 -6.29 -3.20
N PRO A 99 13.30 -5.52 -3.24
CA PRO A 99 12.52 -5.24 -2.05
C PRO A 99 11.91 -6.51 -1.46
N ASP A 100 11.81 -6.59 -0.13
CA ASP A 100 11.10 -7.68 0.54
C ASP A 100 9.59 -7.54 0.41
N ILE A 101 9.11 -6.28 0.46
CA ILE A 101 7.70 -5.93 0.34
C ILE A 101 7.53 -4.83 -0.71
N VAL A 102 6.46 -4.92 -1.50
CA VAL A 102 5.87 -3.78 -2.19
C VAL A 102 4.51 -3.45 -1.56
N ILE A 103 4.28 -2.18 -1.23
CA ILE A 103 3.01 -1.68 -0.70
C ILE A 103 2.28 -0.90 -1.79
N SER A 104 0.98 -1.15 -1.94
CA SER A 104 0.08 -0.35 -2.77
C SER A 104 -1.23 -0.06 -2.03
N ILE A 105 -1.62 1.22 -2.01
CA ILE A 105 -2.79 1.71 -1.24
C ILE A 105 -3.88 2.26 -2.18
N ASP A 106 -3.51 2.84 -3.31
CA ASP A 106 -4.42 3.56 -4.20
C ASP A 106 -5.27 2.59 -5.03
N GLY A 107 -6.53 2.97 -5.27
CA GLY A 107 -7.51 2.23 -6.08
C GLY A 107 -7.57 2.66 -7.55
N ALA A 108 -6.73 3.60 -7.99
CA ALA A 108 -6.73 4.07 -9.37
C ALA A 108 -6.20 3.01 -10.34
N GLN A 109 -6.90 2.82 -11.47
CA GLN A 109 -6.50 1.87 -12.52
C GLN A 109 -5.06 2.08 -13.03
N VAL A 110 -4.59 3.33 -13.09
CA VAL A 110 -3.24 3.66 -13.56
C VAL A 110 -2.12 2.93 -12.79
N ILE A 111 -2.39 2.53 -11.54
CA ILE A 111 -1.45 1.79 -10.70
C ILE A 111 -1.15 0.40 -11.26
N SER A 112 -2.08 -0.22 -12.02
CA SER A 112 -1.88 -1.56 -12.60
C SER A 112 -0.66 -1.63 -13.53
N LYS A 113 -0.35 -0.51 -14.21
CA LYS A 113 0.81 -0.35 -15.09
C LYS A 113 2.14 -0.46 -14.36
N PHE A 114 2.18 -0.24 -13.05
CA PHE A 114 3.40 -0.36 -12.26
C PHE A 114 3.79 -1.80 -11.96
N PHE A 115 2.87 -2.74 -12.19
CA PHE A 115 3.08 -4.18 -11.95
C PHE A 115 3.10 -4.99 -13.26
N ASP A 116 2.86 -4.33 -14.40
CA ASP A 116 2.85 -4.93 -15.74
C ASP A 116 4.25 -4.95 -16.36
N ASP A 117 5.19 -5.67 -15.74
CA ASP A 117 6.54 -5.88 -16.26
C ASP A 117 7.01 -7.31 -15.93
N PRO A 118 7.58 -8.07 -16.89
CA PRO A 118 8.07 -9.42 -16.65
C PRO A 118 9.06 -9.53 -15.48
N MET A 119 9.89 -8.50 -15.24
CA MET A 119 10.85 -8.50 -14.13
C MET A 119 10.16 -8.51 -12.76
N ILE A 120 8.95 -7.95 -12.66
CA ILE A 120 8.12 -8.02 -11.46
C ILE A 120 7.48 -9.41 -11.34
N THR A 121 6.99 -9.95 -12.45
CA THR A 121 6.33 -11.26 -12.49
C THR A 121 7.29 -12.42 -12.16
N GLU A 122 8.51 -12.36 -12.67
CA GLU A 122 9.56 -13.37 -12.43
C GLU A 122 10.19 -13.23 -11.04
N ASN A 123 9.98 -12.10 -10.37
CA ASN A 123 10.48 -11.85 -9.03
C ASN A 123 9.64 -12.56 -7.97
N GLY A 124 9.99 -13.82 -7.69
CA GLY A 124 9.33 -14.64 -6.66
C GLY A 124 9.70 -14.30 -5.21
N LYS A 125 10.49 -13.25 -4.95
CA LYS A 125 10.98 -12.92 -3.59
C LYS A 125 10.13 -11.85 -2.89
N THR A 126 9.70 -10.83 -3.63
CA THR A 126 8.92 -9.73 -3.08
C THR A 126 7.50 -10.18 -2.74
N LYS A 127 6.99 -9.75 -1.59
CA LYS A 127 5.59 -9.92 -1.17
C LYS A 127 4.83 -8.63 -1.43
N ALA A 128 3.55 -8.74 -1.77
CA ALA A 128 2.70 -7.58 -1.99
C ALA A 128 1.77 -7.35 -0.79
N ALA A 129 1.82 -6.17 -0.21
CA ALA A 129 0.85 -5.69 0.77
C ALA A 129 -0.10 -4.71 0.08
N LEU A 130 -1.35 -5.10 -0.09
CA LEU A 130 -2.34 -4.39 -0.89
C LEU A 130 -3.51 -3.93 -0.04
N ASN A 131 -4.00 -2.72 -0.29
CA ASN A 131 -5.27 -2.29 0.27
C ASN A 131 -6.43 -3.05 -0.39
N VAL A 132 -7.50 -3.33 0.35
CA VAL A 132 -8.69 -4.02 -0.17
C VAL A 132 -9.37 -3.27 -1.33
N ILE A 133 -9.14 -1.96 -1.44
CA ILE A 133 -9.68 -1.08 -2.49
C ILE A 133 -8.77 -0.93 -3.72
N THR A 134 -7.62 -1.61 -3.77
CA THR A 134 -6.73 -1.58 -4.93
C THR A 134 -7.48 -1.99 -6.20
N HIS A 135 -7.17 -1.39 -7.35
CA HIS A 135 -7.89 -1.69 -8.59
C HIS A 135 -7.81 -3.20 -8.95
N PRO A 136 -8.88 -3.82 -9.47
CA PRO A 136 -8.89 -5.22 -9.89
C PRO A 136 -7.74 -5.58 -10.85
N ASP A 137 -7.47 -4.74 -11.86
CA ASP A 137 -6.32 -4.91 -12.77
C ASP A 137 -4.97 -4.94 -12.04
N THR A 138 -4.81 -4.15 -10.98
CA THR A 138 -3.59 -4.19 -10.16
C THR A 138 -3.50 -5.52 -9.42
N LEU A 139 -4.60 -6.03 -8.85
CA LEU A 139 -4.63 -7.35 -8.24
C LEU A 139 -4.28 -8.47 -9.24
N ALA A 140 -4.73 -8.34 -10.48
CA ALA A 140 -4.42 -9.27 -11.56
C ALA A 140 -2.93 -9.24 -11.94
N ASN A 141 -2.34 -8.04 -12.07
CA ASN A 141 -0.94 -7.86 -12.48
C ASN A 141 0.07 -8.13 -11.35
N VAL A 142 -0.35 -8.13 -10.09
CA VAL A 142 0.53 -8.50 -8.97
C VAL A 142 0.62 -10.03 -8.90
N HIS A 143 1.74 -10.60 -9.34
CA HIS A 143 1.95 -12.06 -9.28
C HIS A 143 2.65 -12.51 -8.00
N CYS A 144 3.14 -11.55 -7.20
CA CYS A 144 3.72 -11.79 -5.88
C CYS A 144 2.70 -12.42 -4.92
N GLU A 145 3.20 -13.05 -3.85
CA GLU A 145 2.36 -13.48 -2.73
C GLU A 145 1.67 -12.25 -2.11
N LYS A 146 0.33 -12.28 -2.02
CA LYS A 146 -0.50 -11.13 -1.63
C LYS A 146 -0.94 -11.20 -0.18
N TYR A 147 -0.87 -10.07 0.50
CA TYR A 147 -1.34 -9.81 1.84
C TYR A 147 -2.23 -8.57 1.82
N PHE A 148 -3.38 -8.63 2.47
CA PHE A 148 -4.39 -7.58 2.40
C PHE A 148 -4.56 -6.85 3.73
N PHE A 149 -4.77 -5.55 3.64
CA PHE A 149 -5.16 -4.70 4.76
C PHE A 149 -6.20 -3.67 4.28
N MET A 150 -6.81 -2.96 5.21
CA MET A 150 -7.68 -1.83 4.88
C MET A 150 -7.28 -0.60 5.68
N THR A 151 -7.61 0.58 5.15
CA THR A 151 -7.39 1.86 5.83
C THR A 151 -8.63 2.30 6.61
N THR A 152 -8.45 3.21 7.57
CA THR A 152 -9.56 3.92 8.21
C THR A 152 -10.16 4.94 7.24
N TYR A 153 -11.49 5.00 7.19
CA TYR A 153 -12.24 6.06 6.48
C TYR A 153 -13.03 6.94 7.44
N ASP A 154 -13.38 6.37 8.59
CA ASP A 154 -14.05 7.02 9.70
C ASP A 154 -13.57 6.40 11.01
N ASN A 155 -14.03 6.93 12.14
CA ASN A 155 -13.69 6.40 13.45
C ASN A 155 -14.35 5.00 13.65
N PRO A 156 -13.56 3.91 13.70
CA PRO A 156 -14.10 2.54 13.79
C PRO A 156 -14.81 2.24 15.12
N PHE A 157 -14.61 3.08 16.13
CA PHE A 157 -15.23 2.97 17.44
C PHE A 157 -16.63 3.59 17.51
N GLU A 158 -17.06 4.31 16.47
CA GLU A 158 -18.41 4.88 16.42
C GLU A 158 -19.48 3.83 16.14
N LYS A 159 -20.74 4.13 16.51
CA LYS A 159 -21.86 3.19 16.36
C LYS A 159 -22.12 2.83 14.90
N LYS A 160 -22.03 3.82 14.00
CA LYS A 160 -22.12 3.65 12.55
C LYS A 160 -20.74 3.93 12.00
N SER A 161 -20.07 2.91 11.48
CA SER A 161 -18.76 3.07 10.86
C SER A 161 -18.66 2.24 9.59
N ILE A 162 -18.34 2.89 8.47
CA ILE A 162 -18.04 2.22 7.21
C ILE A 162 -16.75 1.40 7.33
N THR A 163 -15.76 1.91 8.06
CA THR A 163 -14.52 1.17 8.35
C THR A 163 -14.84 -0.16 9.02
N ARG A 164 -15.74 -0.17 10.02
CA ARG A 164 -16.11 -1.40 10.72
C ARG A 164 -16.92 -2.36 9.83
N ILE A 165 -17.79 -1.84 8.96
CA ILE A 165 -18.54 -2.65 7.99
C ILE A 165 -17.58 -3.34 7.02
N ILE A 166 -16.66 -2.58 6.40
CA ILE A 166 -15.65 -3.13 5.48
C ILE A 166 -14.77 -4.15 6.20
N HIS A 167 -14.37 -3.89 7.44
CA HIS A 167 -13.63 -4.86 8.26
C HIS A 167 -14.40 -6.18 8.45
N PHE A 168 -15.71 -6.13 8.71
CA PHE A 168 -16.51 -7.35 8.83
C PHE A 168 -16.72 -8.09 7.50
N MET A 169 -16.79 -7.34 6.39
CA MET A 169 -16.89 -7.92 5.05
C MET A 169 -15.60 -8.58 4.60
N THR A 170 -14.45 -7.98 4.88
CA THR A 170 -13.14 -8.43 4.37
C THR A 170 -12.38 -9.29 5.36
N ARG A 171 -12.67 -9.14 6.66
CA ARG A 171 -11.89 -9.68 7.80
C ARG A 171 -10.44 -9.22 7.81
N LYS A 172 -10.12 -8.10 7.17
CA LYS A 172 -8.75 -7.58 7.10
C LYS A 172 -8.44 -6.57 8.19
N THR A 173 -7.18 -6.55 8.60
CA THR A 173 -6.65 -5.63 9.59
C THR A 173 -6.83 -4.20 9.14
N ILE A 174 -7.40 -3.40 10.05
CA ILE A 174 -7.52 -1.95 9.90
C ILE A 174 -6.17 -1.33 10.26
N MET A 175 -5.58 -0.60 9.32
CA MET A 175 -4.38 0.20 9.52
C MET A 175 -4.77 1.68 9.49
N SER A 176 -4.30 2.45 10.47
CA SER A 176 -4.51 3.89 10.48
C SER A 176 -3.67 4.55 9.38
N SER A 177 -4.30 5.30 8.50
CA SER A 177 -3.61 6.23 7.60
C SER A 177 -3.74 7.65 8.16
N PHE A 178 -2.65 8.40 8.21
CA PHE A 178 -2.71 9.83 8.54
C PHE A 178 -3.60 10.54 7.50
N GLY A 179 -4.72 11.11 7.94
CA GLY A 179 -5.65 11.84 7.08
C GLY A 179 -7.13 11.52 7.31
N CYS A 180 -7.45 10.33 7.83
CA CYS A 180 -8.82 9.90 8.13
C CYS A 180 -8.98 9.62 9.63
#